data_AF-A0A7V6ZJ73-F1
#
_entry.id   AF-A0A7V6ZJ73-F1
#
_cell.length_a   1.000
_cell.length_b   1.000
_cell.length_c   1.000
_cell.angle_alpha   90.00
_cell.angle_beta   90.00
_cell.angle_gamma   90.00
#
_symmetry.space_group_name_H-M   'P 1'
#
loop_
_entity.id
_entity.type
_entity.pdbx_description
1 polymer ?
#
loop_
_entity_poly.entity_id
_entity_poly.type
_entity_poly.pdbx_seq_one_letter_code
_entity_poly.pdbx_strand_id
1 'polypeptide(L)' 'MRTDIEIDDKVVAELMALTGAKSKRQVVDEALRAQLDRTRAAKDVLSLQGRVEWEGDPASLRRDR' A
#
# COMPACT_ATOMS: atom_id res chain seq x y z
N MET A 1 -8.90 1.95 -20.86
CA MET A 1 -10.09 1.07 -20.83
C MET A 1 -11.18 1.78 -20.05
N ARG A 2 -12.42 1.80 -20.53
CA ARG A 2 -13.57 2.33 -19.80
C ARG A 2 -14.35 1.13 -19.26
N THR A 3 -14.66 1.15 -17.97
CA THR A 3 -15.35 0.05 -17.28
C THR A 3 -16.33 0.67 -16.30
N ASP A 4 -17.54 0.13 -16.25
CA ASP A 4 -18.54 0.50 -15.25
C ASP A 4 -18.45 -0.53 -14.11
N ILE A 5 -18.19 -0.03 -12.89
CA ILE A 5 -18.02 -0.84 -11.68
C ILE A 5 -18.77 -0.16 -10.54
N GLU A 6 -19.38 -0.98 -9.69
CA GLU A 6 -20.04 -0.50 -8.47
C GLU A 6 -19.01 -0.37 -7.34
N ILE A 7 -18.92 0.81 -6.73
CA ILE A 7 -17.97 1.14 -5.66
C ILE A 7 -18.73 1.93 -4.59
N ASP A 8 -18.35 1.76 -3.32
CA ASP A 8 -18.88 2.56 -2.23
C ASP A 8 -18.53 4.05 -2.39
N ASP A 9 -19.55 4.86 -2.64
CA ASP A 9 -19.44 6.31 -2.81
C ASP A 9 -18.92 7.03 -1.58
N LYS A 10 -19.15 6.50 -0.37
CA LYS A 10 -18.64 7.12 0.86
C LYS A 10 -17.13 7.03 0.92
N VAL A 11 -16.57 5.86 0.58
CA VAL A 11 -15.12 5.63 0.55
C VAL A 11 -14.47 6.52 -0.51
N VAL A 12 -15.07 6.64 -1.69
CA VAL A 12 -14.54 7.52 -2.74
C VAL A 12 -14.61 8.98 -2.32
N ALA A 13 -15.71 9.41 -1.69
CA ALA A 13 -15.85 10.79 -1.22
C ALA A 13 -14.83 11.14 -0.12
N GLU A 14 -14.60 10.23 0.83
CA GLU A 14 -13.58 10.40 1.87
C GLU A 14 -12.17 10.50 1.27
N LEU A 15 -11.85 9.62 0.32
CA LEU A 15 -10.57 9.68 -0.39
C LEU A 15 -10.42 10.98 -1.20
N MET A 16 -11.47 11.44 -1.88
CA MET A 16 -11.44 12.72 -2.59
C MET A 16 -11.16 13.89 -1.63
N ALA A 17 -11.76 13.88 -0.44
CA ALA A 17 -11.54 14.91 0.57
C ALA A 17 -10.10 14.87 1.13
N LEU A 18 -9.53 13.68 1.34
CA LEU A 18 -8.18 13.50 1.85
C LEU A 18 -7.08 13.80 0.81
N THR A 19 -7.28 13.40 -0.45
CA THR A 19 -6.25 13.54 -1.50
C THR A 19 -6.41 14.81 -2.34
N GLY A 20 -7.57 15.47 -2.28
CA GLY A 20 -7.90 16.61 -3.15
C GLY A 20 -8.20 16.20 -4.60
N ALA A 21 -8.47 14.92 -4.85
CA ALA A 21 -8.80 14.42 -6.18
C ALA A 21 -10.08 15.08 -6.72
N LYS A 22 -10.05 15.48 -8.00
CA LYS A 22 -11.15 16.22 -8.65
C LYS A 22 -12.24 15.33 -9.21
N SER A 23 -12.02 14.02 -9.26
CA SER A 23 -12.99 13.07 -9.80
C SER A 23 -12.84 11.67 -9.20
N LYS A 24 -13.93 10.89 -9.21
CA LYS A 24 -13.92 9.47 -8.82
C LYS A 24 -12.87 8.67 -9.62
N ARG A 25 -12.74 8.95 -10.93
CA ARG A 25 -11.73 8.34 -11.80
C ARG A 25 -10.31 8.58 -11.31
N GLN A 26 -10.02 9.81 -10.86
CA GLN A 26 -8.69 10.16 -10.35
C GLN A 26 -8.37 9.38 -9.07
N VAL A 27 -9.33 9.30 -8.14
CA VAL A 27 -9.17 8.49 -6.92
C VAL A 27 -8.87 7.02 -7.26
N VAL A 28 -9.61 6.43 -8.19
CA VAL A 28 -9.38 5.04 -8.60
C VAL A 28 -7.99 4.87 -9.23
N ASP A 29 -7.54 5.78 -10.09
CA ASP A 29 -6.21 5.71 -10.70
C ASP A 29 -5.09 5.78 -9.64
N GLU A 30 -5.20 6.74 -8.72
CA GLU A 30 -4.24 6.92 -7.62
C GLU A 30 -4.21 5.69 -6.70
N ALA A 31 -5.38 5.17 -6.33
CA ALA A 31 -5.50 3.98 -5.47
C ALA A 31 -4.87 2.74 -6.12
N LEU A 32 -5.09 2.53 -7.42
CA LEU A 32 -4.51 1.41 -8.17
C LEU A 32 -2.98 1.50 -8.26
N ARG A 33 -2.43 2.69 -8.51
CA ARG A 33 -0.97 2.92 -8.50
C ARG A 33 -0.38 2.64 -7.13
N ALA A 34 -0.97 3.21 -6.08
CA ALA A 34 -0.52 2.98 -4.71
C ALA A 34 -0.60 1.50 -4.31
N GLN A 35 -1.61 0.76 -4.80
CA GLN A 35 -1.70 -0.68 -4.56
C GLN A 35 -0.61 -1.46 -5.31
N LEU A 36 -0.31 -1.09 -6.56
CA LEU A 36 0.76 -1.69 -7.33
C LEU A 36 2.12 -1.48 -6.66
N ASP A 37 2.41 -0.26 -6.24
CA ASP A 37 3.70 0.09 -5.61
C ASP A 37 3.88 -0.63 -4.28
N ARG A 38 2.83 -0.68 -3.43
CA ARG A 38 2.84 -1.47 -2.19
C ARG A 38 3.07 -2.96 -2.46
N THR A 39 2.41 -3.51 -3.48
CA THR A 39 2.55 -4.93 -3.82
C THR A 39 3.96 -5.25 -4.32
N ARG A 40 4.56 -4.36 -5.11
CA ARG A 40 5.95 -4.50 -5.58
C ARG A 40 6.92 -4.44 -4.41
N ALA A 41 6.83 -3.39 -3.58
CA ALA A 41 7.71 -3.23 -2.42
C ALA A 41 7.64 -4.45 -1.48
N ALA A 42 6.44 -4.97 -1.22
CA ALA A 42 6.28 -6.18 -0.41
C ALA A 42 6.98 -7.40 -1.03
N LYS A 43 6.86 -7.60 -2.35
CA LYS A 43 7.56 -8.69 -3.06
C LYS A 43 9.07 -8.51 -3.03
N ASP A 44 9.55 -7.29 -3.19
CA ASP A 44 10.98 -6.99 -3.18
C ASP A 44 11.58 -7.32 -1.80
N VAL A 45 10.92 -6.93 -0.71
CA VAL A 45 11.32 -7.30 0.66
C VAL A 45 11.33 -8.81 0.84
N LEU A 46 10.26 -9.51 0.42
CA LEU A 46 10.20 -10.97 0.52
C LEU A 46 11.29 -11.65 -0.32
N SER A 47 11.72 -11.06 -1.43
CA SER A 47 12.80 -11.60 -2.26
C SER A 47 14.17 -11.60 -1.56
N LEU A 48 14.33 -10.79 -0.51
CA LEU A 48 15.55 -10.76 0.32
C LEU A 48 15.62 -11.92 1.30
N GLN A 49 14.52 -12.66 1.51
CA GLN A 49 14.48 -13.79 2.44
C GLN A 49 15.56 -14.82 2.09
N GLY A 50 16.44 -15.12 3.06
CA GLY A 50 17.54 -16.06 2.89
C GLY A 50 18.70 -15.56 2.02
N ARG A 51 18.65 -14.30 1.55
CA ARG A 51 19.74 -13.65 0.79
C ARG A 51 20.52 -12.64 1.61
N VAL A 52 19.90 -12.09 2.65
CA VAL A 52 20.52 -11.11 3.56
C VAL A 52 20.69 -11.74 4.93
N GLU A 53 21.86 -11.53 5.53
CA GLU A 53 22.10 -11.89 6.92
C GLU A 53 21.54 -10.81 7.84
N TRP A 54 20.88 -11.24 8.92
CA TRP A 54 20.36 -10.33 9.93
C TRP A 54 21.45 -10.03 10.96
N GLU A 55 21.89 -8.78 11.01
CA GLU A 55 22.83 -8.30 12.03
C GLU A 55 22.05 -7.72 13.22
N GLY A 56 21.80 -8.55 14.24
CA GLY A 56 21.20 -8.10 15.50
C GLY A 56 20.94 -9.25 16.46
N ASP A 57 21.00 -8.98 17.77
CA ASP A 57 20.66 -9.96 18.83
C ASP A 57 19.15 -9.91 19.12
N PRO A 58 18.36 -10.94 18.74
CA PRO A 58 16.92 -10.94 19.02
C PRO A 58 16.60 -11.03 20.51
N ALA A 59 17.54 -11.46 21.36
CA ALA A 59 17.34 -11.50 22.80
C ALA A 59 17.43 -10.10 23.41
N SER A 60 18.35 -9.24 22.92
CA SER A 60 18.45 -7.85 23.40
C SER A 60 17.21 -7.02 23.11
N LEU A 61 16.63 -7.17 21.92
CA LEU A 61 15.44 -6.43 21.49
C LEU A 61 14.16 -6.79 22.27
N ARG A 62 14.15 -7.93 22.97
CA ARG A 62 12.98 -8.41 23.72
C ARG A 62 13.06 -8.15 25.22
N ARG A 63 14.21 -7.70 25.73
CA ARG A 63 14.43 -7.47 27.17
C ARG A 63 13.78 -6.19 27.70
N ASP A 64 13.35 -5.29 26.82
CA ASP A 64 12.70 -4.01 27.17
C ASP A 64 11.15 -4.08 27.12
N ARG A 65 10.55 -5.26 27.34
CA ARG A 65 9.10 -5.44 27.46
C ARG A 65 8.70 -5.90 28.86
#